data_AF-A0A1B6HTW1-F1
#
_entry.id   AF-A0A1B6HTW1-F1
#
_cell.length_a   1.000
_cell.length_b   1.000
_cell.length_c   1.000
_cell.angle_alpha   90.00
_cell.angle_beta   90.00
_cell.angle_gamma   90.00
#
_symmetry.space_group_name_H-M   'P 1'
#
loop_
_entity.id
_entity.type
_entity.pdbx_description
1 polymer ?
#
loop_
_entity_poly.entity_id
_entity_poly.type
_entity_poly.pdbx_seq_one_letter_code
_entity_poly.pdbx_strand_id
1 'polypeptide(L)'
;GVRTILTDIISYPHNERTSNAKQLQLMTGVAPTTYWLACFVWDYYIYLMSCVLLLLLIPVLDTSNIFYEAKDFGVLLLILALHGVSGISNTYLYSFLGKSSNTAASIYMMITIVTGLMAPLVMYM
;
A
#
# COMPACT_ATOMS: atom_id res chain seq x y z
N GLY A 1 6.02 -14.10 -15.00
CA GLY A 1 5.57 -15.19 -14.12
C GLY A 1 6.01 -15.04 -12.67
N VAL A 2 6.03 -13.83 -12.10
CA VAL A 2 6.02 -13.63 -10.64
C VAL A 2 5.16 -12.38 -10.40
N ARG A 3 3.93 -12.59 -9.92
CA ARG A 3 3.02 -11.54 -9.45
C ARG A 3 3.19 -11.43 -7.95
N THR A 4 3.99 -10.47 -7.49
CA THR A 4 4.04 -10.10 -6.08
C THR A 4 2.87 -9.17 -5.79
N ILE A 5 2.33 -9.20 -4.58
CA ILE A 5 1.10 -8.47 -4.19
C ILE A 5 1.18 -6.97 -4.55
N LEU A 6 2.38 -6.38 -4.49
CA LEU A 6 2.66 -4.99 -4.89
C LEU A 6 2.53 -4.75 -6.41
N THR A 7 2.89 -5.72 -7.25
CA THR A 7 2.72 -5.60 -8.70
C THR A 7 1.27 -5.75 -9.13
N ASP A 8 0.45 -6.46 -8.35
CA ASP A 8 -0.99 -6.59 -8.62
C ASP A 8 -1.76 -5.29 -8.35
N ILE A 9 -1.47 -4.60 -7.23
CA ILE A 9 -2.09 -3.31 -6.89
C ILE A 9 -1.74 -2.23 -7.93
N ILE A 10 -0.53 -2.25 -8.49
CA ILE A 10 -0.09 -1.25 -9.49
C ILE A 10 -0.52 -1.63 -10.91
N SER A 11 -0.56 -2.93 -11.23
CA SER A 11 -0.93 -3.39 -12.57
C SER A 11 -2.41 -3.17 -12.87
N TYR A 12 -3.30 -3.25 -11.89
CA TYR A 12 -4.73 -3.05 -12.09
C TYR A 12 -5.09 -1.65 -12.65
N PRO A 13 -4.74 -0.53 -11.98
CA PRO A 13 -5.02 0.82 -12.50
C PRO A 13 -4.23 1.16 -13.77
N HIS A 14 -3.07 0.52 -14.00
CA HIS A 14 -2.31 0.72 -15.23
C HIS A 14 -2.95 0.01 -16.43
N ASN A 15 -3.34 -1.26 -16.26
CA ASN A 15 -3.97 -2.04 -17.33
C ASN A 15 -5.34 -1.46 -17.69
N GLU A 16 -5.98 -0.76 -16.75
CA GLU A 16 -7.23 -0.06 -16.99
C GLU A 16 -7.07 1.25 -17.77
N ARG A 17 -5.94 1.95 -17.57
CA ARG A 17 -5.52 3.11 -18.40
C ARG A 17 -5.22 2.70 -19.84
N THR A 18 -4.63 1.53 -20.05
CA THR A 18 -4.30 1.01 -21.39
C THR A 18 -5.49 0.34 -22.09
N SER A 19 -6.46 -0.16 -21.33
CA SER A 19 -7.68 -0.84 -21.83
C SER A 19 -8.86 0.10 -22.13
N ASN A 20 -8.75 1.41 -21.88
CA ASN A 20 -9.87 2.36 -21.98
C ASN A 20 -11.08 1.99 -21.10
N ALA A 21 -10.92 1.25 -19.99
CA ALA A 21 -12.07 0.90 -19.14
C ALA A 21 -12.71 2.12 -18.46
N LYS A 22 -11.94 3.22 -18.30
CA LYS A 22 -12.47 4.55 -17.97
C LYS A 22 -13.56 5.03 -18.94
N GLN A 23 -13.42 4.74 -20.24
CA GLN A 23 -14.41 5.11 -21.25
C GLN A 23 -15.69 4.30 -21.09
N LEU A 24 -15.55 3.02 -20.72
CA LEU A 24 -16.68 2.13 -20.44
C LEU A 24 -17.44 2.54 -19.17
N GLN A 25 -16.74 2.95 -18.12
CA GLN A 25 -17.33 3.48 -16.88
C GLN A 25 -17.99 4.87 -17.07
N LEU A 26 -17.46 5.69 -17.98
CA LEU A 26 -18.07 6.97 -18.34
C LEU A 26 -19.38 6.76 -19.12
N MET A 27 -19.46 5.69 -19.92
CA MET A 27 -20.68 5.29 -20.63
C MET A 27 -21.76 4.71 -19.70
N THR A 28 -21.40 4.19 -18.52
CA THR A 28 -22.36 3.73 -17.50
C THR A 28 -22.78 4.83 -16.50
N GLY A 29 -22.28 6.06 -16.68
CA GLY A 29 -22.64 7.22 -15.86
C GLY A 29 -22.01 7.25 -14.46
N VAL A 30 -21.04 6.39 -14.17
CA VAL A 30 -20.35 6.36 -12.88
C VAL A 30 -19.29 7.45 -12.84
N ALA A 31 -19.30 8.26 -11.77
CA ALA A 31 -18.30 9.30 -11.59
C ALA A 31 -16.90 8.68 -11.44
N PRO A 32 -15.86 9.18 -12.14
CA PRO A 32 -14.51 8.66 -12.01
C PRO A 32 -14.00 8.65 -10.57
N THR A 33 -14.40 9.63 -9.75
CA THR A 33 -14.04 9.75 -8.33
C THR A 33 -14.53 8.58 -7.48
N THR A 34 -15.75 8.10 -7.70
CA THR A 34 -16.30 6.94 -6.97
C THR A 34 -15.54 5.65 -7.28
N TYR A 35 -15.03 5.51 -8.50
CA TYR A 35 -14.20 4.37 -8.88
C TYR A 35 -12.84 4.38 -8.16
N TRP A 36 -12.14 5.51 -8.16
CA TRP A 36 -10.86 5.64 -7.44
C TRP A 36 -11.00 5.42 -5.94
N LEU A 37 -12.09 5.91 -5.34
CA LEU A 37 -12.39 5.66 -3.92
C LEU A 37 -12.68 4.19 -3.65
N ALA A 38 -13.42 3.50 -4.52
CA ALA A 38 -13.70 2.07 -4.37
C ALA A 38 -12.40 1.23 -4.43
N CYS A 39 -11.51 1.53 -5.37
CA CYS A 39 -10.20 0.88 -5.45
C CYS A 39 -9.34 1.16 -4.22
N PHE A 40 -9.31 2.42 -3.75
CA PHE A 40 -8.58 2.77 -2.53
C PHE A 40 -9.09 2.02 -1.30
N VAL A 41 -10.40 1.93 -1.12
CA VAL A 41 -11.02 1.20 0.01
C VAL A 41 -10.73 -0.30 -0.08
N TRP A 42 -10.78 -0.86 -1.28
CA TRP A 42 -10.47 -2.27 -1.51
C TRP A 42 -9.00 -2.59 -1.20
N ASP A 43 -8.07 -1.79 -1.69
CA ASP A 43 -6.64 -1.95 -1.42
C ASP A 43 -6.35 -1.79 0.08
N TYR A 44 -6.99 -0.83 0.74
CA TYR A 44 -6.85 -0.60 2.18
C TYR A 44 -7.39 -1.78 3.01
N TYR A 45 -8.47 -2.42 2.58
CA TYR A 45 -9.00 -3.61 3.23
C TYR A 45 -8.03 -4.80 3.15
N ILE A 46 -7.43 -5.05 1.98
CA ILE A 46 -6.41 -6.09 1.80
C ILE A 46 -5.18 -5.81 2.67
N TYR A 47 -4.78 -4.53 2.77
CA TYR A 47 -3.70 -4.11 3.65
C TYR A 47 -4.01 -4.39 5.13
N LEU A 48 -5.19 -4.02 5.62
CA LEU A 48 -5.61 -4.28 7.00
C LEU A 48 -5.61 -5.78 7.33
N MET A 49 -6.10 -6.62 6.42
CA MET A 49 -6.05 -8.08 6.61
C MET A 49 -4.62 -8.60 6.75
N SER A 50 -3.69 -8.04 5.97
CA SER A 50 -2.26 -8.38 6.06
C SER A 50 -1.65 -7.95 7.40
N CYS A 51 -2.01 -6.76 7.91
CA CYS A 51 -1.58 -6.27 9.21
C CYS A 51 -2.09 -7.15 10.36
N VAL A 52 -3.35 -7.59 10.31
CA VAL A 52 -3.92 -8.49 11.33
C VAL A 52 -3.19 -9.83 11.34
N LEU A 53 -2.90 -10.41 10.17
CA LEU A 53 -2.11 -11.64 10.08
C LEU A 53 -0.71 -11.48 10.70
N LEU A 54 -0.08 -10.32 10.47
CA LEU A 54 1.23 -10.01 11.04
C LEU A 54 1.16 -9.89 12.57
N LEU A 55 0.13 -9.22 13.11
CA LEU A 55 -0.09 -9.11 14.55
C LEU A 55 -0.35 -10.46 15.23
N LEU A 56 -1.03 -11.39 14.54
CA LEU A 56 -1.22 -12.76 15.03
C LEU A 56 0.08 -13.58 15.06
N LEU A 57 1.04 -13.27 14.17
CA LEU A 57 2.31 -13.97 14.06
C LEU A 57 3.33 -13.51 15.12
N ILE A 58 3.29 -12.23 15.53
CA ILE A 58 4.18 -11.65 16.55
C ILE A 58 4.24 -12.47 17.85
N PRO A 59 3.12 -12.84 18.52
CA PRO A 59 3.19 -13.59 19.77
C PRO A 59 3.75 -15.01 19.61
N VAL A 60 3.76 -15.57 18.39
CA VAL A 60 4.35 -16.88 18.11
C VAL A 60 5.88 -16.77 17.95
N LEU A 61 6.38 -15.64 17.48
CA LEU A 61 7.80 -15.38 17.22
C LEU A 61 8.52 -14.66 18.36
N ASP A 62 7.79 -13.97 19.23
CA ASP A 62 8.37 -13.23 20.35
C ASP A 62 8.82 -14.21 21.45
N THR A 63 10.11 -14.53 21.43
CA THR A 63 10.77 -15.34 22.47
C THR A 63 11.19 -14.51 23.68
N SER A 64 11.11 -13.18 23.56
CA SER A 64 11.66 -12.18 24.48
C SER A 64 10.60 -11.45 25.32
N ASN A 65 9.31 -11.76 25.15
CA ASN A 65 8.18 -11.14 25.85
C ASN A 65 8.19 -9.59 25.80
N ILE A 66 8.55 -9.02 24.65
CA ILE A 66 8.62 -7.57 24.47
C ILE A 66 7.21 -6.99 24.30
N PHE A 67 6.29 -7.75 23.71
CA PHE A 67 4.91 -7.35 23.47
C PHE A 67 3.94 -8.05 24.43
N TYR A 68 4.05 -7.80 25.73
CA TYR A 68 3.18 -8.45 26.72
C TYR A 68 1.92 -7.63 27.02
N GLU A 69 1.96 -6.31 26.84
CA GLU A 69 0.84 -5.42 27.17
C GLU A 69 -0.13 -5.31 25.98
N ALA A 70 -1.43 -5.51 26.22
CA ALA A 70 -2.47 -5.35 25.19
C ALA A 70 -2.48 -3.94 24.57
N LYS A 71 -1.98 -2.95 25.33
CA LYS A 71 -1.81 -1.57 24.87
C LYS A 71 -0.79 -1.45 23.74
N ASP A 72 0.32 -2.19 23.81
CA ASP A 72 1.39 -2.11 22.81
C ASP A 72 0.96 -2.69 21.47
N PHE A 73 0.17 -3.77 21.49
CA PHE A 73 -0.49 -4.30 20.29
C PHE A 73 -1.43 -3.29 19.63
N GLY A 74 -2.21 -2.56 20.45
CA GLY A 74 -3.11 -1.51 19.96
C GLY A 74 -2.34 -0.36 19.30
N VAL A 75 -1.23 0.07 19.91
CA VAL A 75 -0.36 1.11 19.35
C VAL A 75 0.29 0.65 18.05
N LEU A 76 0.77 -0.59 18.00
CA LEU A 76 1.37 -1.15 16.78
C LEU A 76 0.37 -1.25 15.63
N LEU A 77 -0.87 -1.71 15.91
CA LEU A 77 -1.95 -1.73 14.93
C LEU A 77 -2.26 -0.32 14.41
N LEU A 78 -2.32 0.69 15.30
CA LEU A 78 -2.58 2.08 14.93
C LEU A 78 -1.49 2.62 13.99
N ILE A 79 -0.21 2.39 14.33
CA ILE A 79 0.93 2.82 13.53
C ILE A 79 0.90 2.16 12.15
N LEU A 80 0.65 0.85 12.09
CA LEU A 80 0.49 0.12 10.83
C LEU A 80 -0.68 0.67 9.99
N ALA A 81 -1.84 0.86 10.60
CA ALA A 81 -3.02 1.39 9.90
C ALA A 81 -2.79 2.79 9.31
N LEU A 82 -2.17 3.70 10.08
CA LEU A 82 -1.80 5.04 9.62
C LEU A 82 -0.76 4.98 8.50
N HIS A 83 0.22 4.09 8.62
CA HIS A 83 1.23 3.88 7.60
C HIS A 83 0.61 3.36 6.29
N GLY A 84 -0.37 2.46 6.37
CA GLY A 84 -1.14 1.97 5.22
C GLY A 84 -1.84 3.08 4.45
N VAL A 85 -2.60 3.94 5.14
CA VAL A 85 -3.32 5.04 4.49
C VAL A 85 -2.35 5.98 3.77
N SER A 86 -1.25 6.36 4.44
CA SER A 86 -0.23 7.24 3.86
C SER A 86 0.48 6.58 2.66
N GLY A 87 0.89 5.32 2.82
CA GLY A 87 1.59 4.56 1.77
C GLY A 87 0.74 4.37 0.53
N ILE A 88 -0.53 3.99 0.68
CA ILE A 88 -1.47 3.84 -0.44
C ILE A 88 -1.74 5.20 -1.08
N SER A 89 -1.98 6.26 -0.30
CA SER A 89 -2.15 7.60 -0.88
C SER A 89 -0.94 8.03 -1.73
N ASN A 90 0.27 7.71 -1.26
CA ASN A 90 1.51 8.02 -1.94
C ASN A 90 1.69 7.20 -3.23
N THR A 91 1.34 5.90 -3.25
CA THR A 91 1.41 5.09 -4.47
C THR A 91 0.46 5.58 -5.55
N TYR A 92 -0.75 6.01 -5.18
CA TYR A 92 -1.70 6.61 -6.13
C TYR A 92 -1.15 7.91 -6.74
N LEU A 93 -0.50 8.77 -5.95
CA LEU A 93 0.19 9.98 -6.46
C LEU A 93 1.29 9.62 -7.47
N TYR A 94 2.13 8.63 -7.19
CA TYR A 94 3.20 8.20 -8.10
C TYR A 94 2.69 7.47 -9.34
N SER A 95 1.53 6.83 -9.27
CA SER A 95 0.87 6.22 -10.45
C SER A 95 0.50 7.27 -11.51
N PHE A 96 0.34 8.54 -11.14
CA PHE A 96 0.15 9.62 -12.11
C PHE A 96 1.43 10.05 -12.83
N LEU A 97 2.61 9.77 -12.27
CA LEU A 97 3.91 10.20 -12.81
C LEU A 97 4.52 9.18 -13.81
N GLY A 98 4.16 7.90 -13.72
CA GLY A 98 4.71 6.85 -14.57
C GLY A 98 3.99 6.67 -15.91
N LYS A 99 4.77 6.55 -17.01
CA LYS A 99 4.24 6.26 -18.37
C LYS A 99 3.83 4.80 -18.55
N SER A 100 4.40 3.86 -17.77
CA SER A 100 4.07 2.43 -17.78
C SER A 100 3.93 1.88 -16.35
N SER A 101 3.15 0.80 -16.13
CA SER A 101 2.95 0.19 -14.79
C SER A 101 4.27 -0.10 -14.10
N ASN A 102 5.20 -0.64 -14.89
CA ASN A 102 6.47 -1.14 -14.40
C ASN A 102 7.41 0.01 -14.04
N THR A 103 7.34 1.13 -14.77
CA THR A 103 8.15 2.33 -14.47
C THR A 103 7.62 3.06 -13.23
N ALA A 104 6.29 3.13 -13.05
CA ALA A 104 5.70 3.68 -11.83
C ALA A 104 6.10 2.85 -10.59
N ALA A 105 6.02 1.53 -10.69
CA ALA A 105 6.42 0.62 -9.62
C ALA A 105 7.91 0.75 -9.27
N SER A 106 8.80 0.81 -10.26
CA SER A 106 10.24 0.94 -10.01
C SER A 106 10.59 2.28 -9.36
N ILE A 107 9.97 3.39 -9.79
CA ILE A 107 10.22 4.71 -9.20
C ILE A 107 9.74 4.74 -7.74
N TYR A 108 8.56 4.19 -7.47
CA TYR A 108 8.03 4.09 -6.10
C TYR A 108 8.96 3.28 -5.19
N MET A 109 9.43 2.11 -5.64
CA MET A 109 10.37 1.27 -4.88
C MET A 109 11.69 2.01 -4.58
N MET A 110 12.24 2.73 -5.55
CA MET A 110 13.48 3.49 -5.35
C MET A 110 13.31 4.56 -4.27
N ILE A 111 12.22 5.32 -4.29
CA ILE A 111 11.96 6.37 -3.30
C ILE A 111 11.74 5.78 -1.90
N THR A 112 10.99 4.69 -1.80
CA THR A 112 10.72 4.04 -0.50
C THR A 112 11.97 3.43 0.11
N ILE A 113 12.85 2.83 -0.69
CA ILE A 113 14.12 2.30 -0.20
C ILE A 113 15.04 3.43 0.30
N VAL A 114 15.18 4.52 -0.46
CA VAL A 114 16.04 5.64 -0.06
C VAL A 114 15.52 6.29 1.22
N THR A 115 14.23 6.60 1.29
CA THR A 115 13.63 7.22 2.48
C THR A 115 13.69 6.30 3.70
N GLY A 116 13.41 5.01 3.53
CA GLY A 116 13.48 4.02 4.59
C GLY A 116 14.88 3.80 5.16
N LEU A 117 15.93 3.97 4.35
CA LEU A 117 17.32 3.86 4.79
C LEU A 117 17.85 5.15 5.43
N MET A 118 17.47 6.32 4.89
CA MET A 118 18.02 7.60 5.36
C MET A 118 17.40 8.06 6.69
N ALA A 119 16.11 7.84 6.92
CA ALA A 119 15.44 8.22 8.16
C ALA A 119 16.08 7.64 9.45
N PRO A 120 16.38 6.32 9.54
CA PRO A 120 17.02 5.77 10.74
C PRO A 120 18.49 6.19 10.87
N LEU A 121 19.20 6.40 9.77
CA LEU A 121 20.59 6.89 9.82
C LEU A 121 20.68 8.29 10.44
N VAL A 122 19.80 9.21 10.02
CA VAL A 122 19.76 10.58 10.57
C VAL A 122 19.41 10.59 12.05
N MET A 123 18.53 9.70 12.50
CA MET A 123 18.16 9.60 13.92
C MET A 123 19.30 9.07 14.79
N TYR A 124 20.21 8.27 14.22
CA TYR A 124 21.31 7.63 14.95
C TYR A 124 22.58 8.50 15.02
N MET A 125 22.71 9.50 14.14
CA MET A 125 23.82 10.47 14.13
C MET A 125 23.58 11.60 15.14
#